data_AF-A0A4V2I3J5-F1
#
_entry.id   AF-A0A4V2I3J5-F1
#
_cell.length_a   1.000
_cell.length_b   1.000
_cell.length_c   1.000
_cell.angle_alpha   90.00
_cell.angle_beta   90.00
_cell.angle_gamma   90.00
#
_symmetry.space_group_name_H-M   'P 1'
#
loop_
_entity.id
_entity.type
_entity.pdbx_description
1 polymer ?
#
loop_
_entity_poly.entity_id
_entity_poly.type
_entity_poly.pdbx_seq_one_letter_code
_entity_poly.pdbx_strand_id
1 'polypeptide(L)'
;MHISNSPARGELTRRRRAVFAAFVAFGLVLGSWAVHLPILKFNLHASTSELGIILLILGGGAFFGMQASGYAANKFGSGKVAAIGSLALSITIVPPLFCSTWASAAIASLALGISVGIIEVGANAAAVEVEREYQRPIMSSFHGMFSVGSVLGSVIGAGAFALNISYRFTLPTIALMVLILLVVSAKTLMTIQTDPTPPIVTGSTATSSKVHRSKRHTMQLIAYGCLAFLLLLTEGSAMDWSSLHAQEHLDATSSGAALALACFVSAMTIGRFTIDRLAERIGPARILRYGAALSIAGLIAVICSPVLPLACIGWAATGLGLSGCVPQVFTATGNLHGSNAKELARVVGAGYIAVLAGPAIIGWLADQLGINNAFILPIIGMVICLASANVLEPKKEPVATH
;
A
#
# COMPACT_ATOMS: atom_id res chain seq x y z
N MET A 1 23.33 38.30 -5.11
CA MET A 1 23.87 37.01 -5.62
C MET A 1 23.61 35.94 -4.57
N HIS A 2 22.49 35.21 -4.67
CA HIS A 2 22.29 34.00 -3.88
C HIS A 2 23.00 32.86 -4.62
N ILE A 3 24.17 32.47 -4.13
CA ILE A 3 24.82 31.23 -4.56
C ILE A 3 23.96 30.09 -4.03
N SER A 4 23.11 29.50 -4.87
CA SER A 4 22.44 28.25 -4.54
C SER A 4 23.51 27.18 -4.44
N ASN A 5 24.02 26.92 -3.24
CA ASN A 5 24.87 25.78 -2.96
C ASN A 5 24.04 24.52 -3.19
N SER A 6 24.06 24.03 -4.43
CA SER A 6 23.54 22.71 -4.75
C SER A 6 24.31 21.72 -3.88
N PRO A 7 23.65 20.91 -3.04
CA PRO A 7 24.32 19.98 -2.14
C PRO A 7 25.27 19.08 -2.95
N ALA A 8 26.47 18.83 -2.39
CA ALA A 8 27.45 17.99 -3.05
C ALA A 8 26.82 16.63 -3.38
N ARG A 9 27.16 16.02 -4.52
CA ARG A 9 26.57 14.75 -5.01
C ARG A 9 26.57 13.62 -3.95
N GLY A 10 27.55 13.62 -3.05
CA GLY A 10 27.63 12.70 -1.91
C GLY A 10 26.53 12.92 -0.86
N GLU A 11 26.17 14.17 -0.57
CA GLU A 11 25.10 14.53 0.36
C GLU A 11 23.72 14.13 -0.18
N LEU A 12 23.44 14.40 -1.46
CA LEU A 12 22.21 13.97 -2.14
C LEU A 12 22.05 12.44 -2.10
N THR A 13 23.12 11.71 -2.36
CA THR A 13 23.12 10.25 -2.27
C THR A 13 22.86 9.75 -0.84
N ARG A 14 23.37 10.46 0.17
CA ARG A 14 23.13 10.15 1.59
C ARG A 14 21.66 10.42 1.96
N ARG A 15 21.09 11.56 1.57
CA ARG A 15 19.67 11.90 1.80
C ARG A 15 18.73 10.88 1.14
N ARG A 16 18.98 10.51 -0.12
CA ARG A 16 18.23 9.45 -0.81
C ARG A 16 18.27 8.12 -0.08
N ARG A 17 19.44 7.67 0.37
CA ARG A 17 19.57 6.42 1.15
C ARG A 17 18.85 6.48 2.50
N ALA A 18 18.85 7.64 3.15
CA ALA A 18 18.13 7.83 4.40
C ALA A 18 16.62 7.70 4.23
N VAL A 19 16.05 8.29 3.17
CA VAL A 19 14.63 8.15 2.85
C VAL A 19 14.32 6.72 2.38
N PHE A 20 15.21 6.04 1.64
CA PHE A 20 15.06 4.61 1.36
C PHE A 20 14.95 3.77 2.63
N ALA A 21 15.76 4.05 3.65
CA ALA A 21 15.68 3.33 4.92
C ALA A 21 14.31 3.50 5.60
N ALA A 22 13.70 4.70 5.53
CA ALA A 22 12.36 4.96 6.05
C ALA A 22 11.28 4.17 5.28
N PHE A 23 11.36 4.11 3.94
CA PHE A 23 10.44 3.29 3.13
C PHE A 23 10.62 1.79 3.39
N VAL A 24 11.85 1.31 3.52
CA VAL A 24 12.13 -0.10 3.89
C VAL A 24 11.56 -0.41 5.27
N ALA A 25 11.79 0.44 6.26
CA ALA A 25 11.25 0.28 7.61
C ALA A 25 9.73 0.20 7.60
N PHE A 26 9.07 1.08 6.85
CA PHE A 26 7.61 1.07 6.71
C PHE A 26 7.12 -0.24 6.07
N GLY A 27 7.72 -0.64 4.94
CA GLY A 27 7.37 -1.88 4.27
C GLY A 27 7.60 -3.11 5.16
N LEU A 28 8.75 -3.18 5.84
CA LEU A 28 9.14 -4.25 6.75
C LEU A 28 8.07 -4.48 7.83
N VAL A 29 7.54 -3.40 8.41
CA VAL A 29 6.50 -3.48 9.42
C VAL A 29 5.18 -3.98 8.84
N LEU A 30 4.71 -3.46 7.70
CA LEU A 30 3.45 -3.91 7.12
C LEU A 30 3.50 -5.37 6.63
N GLY A 31 4.61 -5.77 6.01
CA GLY A 31 4.81 -7.16 5.58
C GLY A 31 4.86 -8.12 6.76
N SER A 32 5.45 -7.70 7.89
CA SER A 32 5.50 -8.49 9.11
C SER A 32 4.16 -8.55 9.83
N TRP A 33 3.43 -7.44 9.90
CA TRP A 33 2.09 -7.34 10.47
C TRP A 33 1.15 -8.35 9.81
N ALA A 34 1.06 -8.31 8.48
CA ALA A 34 0.15 -9.14 7.69
C ALA A 34 0.43 -10.66 7.86
N VAL A 35 1.71 -11.06 8.01
CA VAL A 35 2.07 -12.46 8.29
C VAL A 35 1.55 -12.95 9.64
N HIS A 36 1.45 -12.08 10.64
CA HIS A 36 1.11 -12.44 12.01
C HIS A 36 -0.36 -12.23 12.37
N LEU A 37 -1.20 -11.78 11.44
CA LEU A 37 -2.65 -11.63 11.65
C LEU A 37 -3.35 -12.90 12.16
N PRO A 38 -3.04 -14.11 11.66
CA PRO A 38 -3.64 -15.32 12.22
C PRO A 38 -3.28 -15.56 13.69
N ILE A 39 -2.07 -15.18 14.12
CA ILE A 39 -1.66 -15.27 15.53
C ILE A 39 -2.43 -14.26 16.38
N LEU A 40 -2.64 -13.05 15.87
CA LEU A 40 -3.48 -12.06 16.56
C LEU A 40 -4.88 -12.62 16.80
N LYS A 41 -5.51 -13.17 15.75
CA LYS A 41 -6.83 -13.80 15.84
C LYS A 41 -6.85 -14.92 16.88
N PHE A 42 -5.87 -15.81 16.81
CA PHE A 42 -5.73 -16.94 17.73
C PHE A 42 -5.59 -16.49 19.20
N ASN A 43 -4.67 -15.57 19.49
CA ASN A 43 -4.39 -15.10 20.85
C ASN A 43 -5.60 -14.39 21.49
N LEU A 44 -6.43 -13.75 20.67
CA LEU A 44 -7.62 -13.05 21.12
C LEU A 44 -8.87 -13.94 21.18
N HIS A 45 -8.78 -15.18 20.67
CA HIS A 45 -9.95 -16.03 20.38
C HIS A 45 -11.01 -15.28 19.56
N ALA A 46 -10.57 -14.44 18.64
CA ALA A 46 -11.42 -13.55 17.88
C ALA A 46 -12.03 -14.24 16.66
N SER A 47 -13.24 -13.82 16.31
CA SER A 47 -13.87 -14.05 15.02
C SER A 47 -13.14 -13.30 13.89
N THR A 48 -13.45 -13.63 12.63
CA THR A 48 -12.85 -12.95 11.47
C THR A 48 -13.34 -11.52 11.35
N SER A 49 -14.61 -11.28 11.70
CA SER A 49 -15.21 -9.95 11.81
C SER A 49 -14.48 -9.08 12.82
N GLU A 50 -14.20 -9.62 14.01
CA GLU A 50 -13.48 -8.92 15.07
C GLU A 50 -12.05 -8.55 14.65
N LEU A 51 -11.35 -9.43 13.94
CA LEU A 51 -10.05 -9.11 13.34
C LEU A 51 -10.19 -8.01 12.28
N GLY A 52 -11.21 -8.09 11.42
CA GLY A 52 -11.51 -7.06 10.41
C GLY A 52 -11.78 -5.68 11.02
N ILE A 53 -12.45 -5.62 12.18
CA ILE A 53 -12.66 -4.38 12.93
C ILE A 53 -11.34 -3.86 13.52
N ILE A 54 -10.46 -4.73 14.03
CA ILE A 54 -9.12 -4.32 14.48
C ILE A 54 -8.33 -3.67 13.33
N LEU A 55 -8.40 -4.24 12.13
CA LEU A 55 -7.77 -3.68 10.93
C LEU A 55 -8.38 -2.32 10.53
N LEU A 56 -9.70 -2.18 10.63
CA LEU A 56 -10.38 -0.89 10.45
C LEU A 56 -9.94 0.15 11.50
N ILE A 57 -9.74 -0.25 12.76
CA ILE A 57 -9.24 0.62 13.83
C ILE A 57 -7.79 1.05 13.55
N LEU A 58 -6.94 0.13 13.11
CA LEU A 58 -5.59 0.44 12.65
C LEU A 58 -5.64 1.47 11.52
N GLY A 59 -6.51 1.24 10.52
CA GLY A 59 -6.72 2.16 9.42
C GLY A 59 -7.21 3.54 9.87
N GLY A 60 -8.15 3.60 10.82
CA GLY A 60 -8.61 4.84 11.45
C GLY A 60 -7.46 5.58 12.15
N GLY A 61 -6.61 4.84 12.87
CA GLY A 61 -5.38 5.37 13.45
C GLY A 61 -4.45 5.97 12.39
N ALA A 62 -4.24 5.27 11.28
CA ALA A 62 -3.43 5.77 10.16
C ALA A 62 -4.00 7.05 9.58
N PHE A 63 -5.32 7.14 9.38
CA PHE A 63 -5.97 8.37 8.96
C PHE A 63 -5.68 9.53 9.92
N PHE A 64 -5.85 9.34 11.24
CA PHE A 64 -5.53 10.38 12.22
C PHE A 64 -4.04 10.77 12.20
N GLY A 65 -3.15 9.78 12.09
CA GLY A 65 -1.71 9.99 11.98
C GLY A 65 -1.34 10.83 10.76
N MET A 66 -1.96 10.60 9.60
CA MET A 66 -1.74 11.38 8.39
C MET A 66 -2.20 12.84 8.57
N GLN A 67 -3.38 13.06 9.14
CA GLN A 67 -3.93 14.41 9.35
C GLN A 67 -3.02 15.25 10.26
N ALA A 68 -2.52 14.66 11.35
CA ALA A 68 -1.59 15.33 12.26
C ALA A 68 -0.23 15.61 11.59
N SER A 69 0.23 14.69 10.74
CA SER A 69 1.56 14.73 10.14
C SER A 69 1.70 15.75 9.02
N GLY A 70 0.62 16.06 8.28
CA GLY A 70 0.65 17.10 7.25
C GLY A 70 1.05 18.47 7.82
N TYR A 71 0.48 18.84 8.96
CA TYR A 71 0.85 20.07 9.67
C TYR A 71 2.26 19.96 10.28
N ALA A 72 2.58 18.82 10.91
CA ALA A 72 3.88 18.61 11.52
C ALA A 72 5.03 18.66 10.50
N ALA A 73 4.84 18.15 9.28
CA ALA A 73 5.84 18.16 8.23
C ALA A 73 6.19 19.59 7.80
N ASN A 74 5.19 20.46 7.68
CA ASN A 74 5.40 21.87 7.34
C ASN A 74 6.08 22.65 8.49
N LYS A 75 5.74 22.33 9.74
CA LYS A 75 6.26 23.05 10.91
C LYS A 75 7.65 22.59 11.35
N PHE A 76 7.91 21.28 11.31
CA PHE A 76 9.10 20.67 11.91
C PHE A 76 10.07 20.07 10.89
N GLY A 77 9.65 19.93 9.63
CA GLY A 77 10.40 19.30 8.55
C GLY A 77 10.00 17.84 8.33
N SER A 78 9.85 17.45 7.06
CA SER A 78 9.39 16.13 6.62
C SER A 78 10.28 14.99 7.11
N GLY A 79 11.60 15.19 7.11
CA GLY A 79 12.53 14.17 7.59
C GLY A 79 12.44 13.90 9.09
N LYS A 80 12.10 14.91 9.91
CA LYS A 80 11.83 14.67 11.34
C LYS A 80 10.55 13.88 11.55
N VAL A 81 9.50 14.18 10.79
CA VAL A 81 8.25 13.41 10.83
C VAL A 81 8.49 11.96 10.40
N ALA A 82 9.28 11.72 9.34
CA ALA A 82 9.69 10.38 8.93
C ALA A 82 10.48 9.64 10.03
N ALA A 83 11.40 10.33 10.72
CA ALA A 83 12.16 9.74 11.82
C ALA A 83 11.26 9.38 13.01
N ILE A 84 10.33 10.27 13.40
CA ILE A 84 9.35 10.03 14.47
C ILE A 84 8.44 8.86 14.10
N GLY A 85 7.93 8.81 12.87
CA GLY A 85 7.10 7.70 12.38
C GLY A 85 7.85 6.37 12.43
N SER A 86 9.12 6.36 12.02
CA SER A 86 9.95 5.14 12.07
C SER A 86 10.17 4.67 13.51
N LEU A 87 10.42 5.60 14.44
CA LEU A 87 10.56 5.29 15.86
C LEU A 87 9.25 4.73 16.41
N ALA A 88 8.14 5.41 16.13
CA ALA A 88 6.82 5.02 16.58
C ALA A 88 6.44 3.63 16.06
N LEU A 89 6.73 3.31 14.79
CA LEU A 89 6.54 1.98 14.23
C LEU A 89 7.35 0.90 14.96
N SER A 90 8.63 1.17 15.27
CA SER A 90 9.47 0.19 16.00
C SER A 90 8.88 -0.16 17.37
N ILE A 91 8.19 0.78 18.01
CA ILE A 91 7.59 0.58 19.33
C ILE A 91 6.21 -0.10 19.21
N THR A 92 5.40 0.32 18.23
CA THR A 92 3.97 -0.05 18.17
C THR A 92 3.67 -1.33 17.43
N ILE A 93 4.62 -1.91 16.67
CA ILE A 93 4.41 -3.19 15.98
C ILE A 93 4.31 -4.39 16.93
N VAL A 94 4.97 -4.32 18.09
CA VAL A 94 5.03 -5.46 19.04
C VAL A 94 3.74 -5.60 19.86
N PRO A 95 3.21 -4.55 20.52
CA PRO A 95 2.13 -4.69 21.51
C PRO A 95 0.87 -5.43 21.05
N PRO A 96 0.30 -5.22 19.84
CA PRO A 96 -0.97 -5.85 19.47
C PRO A 96 -0.96 -7.38 19.60
N LEU A 97 0.17 -8.03 19.29
CA LEU A 97 0.30 -9.49 19.31
C LEU A 97 0.55 -10.09 20.70
N PHE A 98 0.78 -9.24 21.71
CA PHE A 98 0.97 -9.64 23.10
C PHE A 98 -0.24 -9.30 23.99
N CYS A 99 -1.24 -8.64 23.42
CA CYS A 99 -2.51 -8.37 24.08
C CYS A 99 -3.30 -9.68 24.29
N SER A 100 -3.95 -9.80 25.45
CA SER A 100 -4.80 -10.94 25.82
C SER A 100 -6.30 -10.63 25.72
N THR A 101 -6.66 -9.38 25.40
CA THR A 101 -8.05 -8.97 25.25
C THR A 101 -8.23 -8.18 23.96
N TRP A 102 -9.40 -8.33 23.34
CA TRP A 102 -9.71 -7.62 22.10
C TRP A 102 -9.56 -6.11 22.24
N ALA A 103 -10.04 -5.53 23.35
CA ALA A 103 -9.96 -4.10 23.61
C ALA A 103 -8.50 -3.58 23.69
N SER A 104 -7.61 -4.33 24.35
CA SER A 104 -6.19 -3.93 24.43
C SER A 104 -5.50 -4.05 23.07
N ALA A 105 -5.82 -5.09 22.29
CA ALA A 105 -5.31 -5.23 20.92
C ALA A 105 -5.83 -4.12 19.99
N ALA A 106 -7.09 -3.71 20.13
CA ALA A 106 -7.66 -2.61 19.37
C ALA A 106 -6.95 -1.27 19.67
N ILE A 107 -6.69 -0.96 20.94
CA ILE A 107 -5.94 0.24 21.35
C ILE A 107 -4.50 0.18 20.83
N ALA A 108 -3.83 -0.96 20.96
CA ALA A 108 -2.48 -1.16 20.44
C ALA A 108 -2.43 -1.02 18.91
N SER A 109 -3.43 -1.55 18.21
CA SER A 109 -3.53 -1.46 16.75
C SER A 109 -3.87 -0.05 16.29
N LEU A 110 -4.64 0.72 17.05
CA LEU A 110 -4.85 2.16 16.82
C LEU A 110 -3.52 2.92 16.91
N ALA A 111 -2.69 2.63 17.91
CA ALA A 111 -1.36 3.25 18.07
C ALA A 111 -0.39 2.85 16.94
N LEU A 112 -0.42 1.59 16.50
CA LEU A 112 0.28 1.14 15.31
C LEU A 112 -0.20 1.89 14.07
N GLY A 113 -1.52 2.03 13.92
CA GLY A 113 -2.16 2.83 12.89
C GLY A 113 -1.65 4.26 12.84
N ILE A 114 -1.70 4.98 13.98
CA ILE A 114 -1.18 6.36 14.07
C ILE A 114 0.28 6.42 13.60
N SER A 115 1.09 5.45 14.01
CA SER A 115 2.50 5.34 13.59
C SER A 115 2.64 5.15 12.07
N VAL A 116 1.81 4.30 11.47
CA VAL A 116 1.70 4.09 10.02
C VAL A 116 1.39 5.41 9.31
N GLY A 117 0.37 6.14 9.76
CA GLY A 117 0.00 7.43 9.16
C GLY A 117 1.11 8.49 9.25
N ILE A 118 1.86 8.50 10.36
CA ILE A 118 2.99 9.43 10.55
C ILE A 118 4.14 9.12 9.60
N ILE A 119 4.56 7.85 9.51
CA ILE A 119 5.64 7.48 8.60
C ILE A 119 5.23 7.69 7.14
N GLU A 120 3.97 7.42 6.80
CA GLU A 120 3.48 7.53 5.43
C GLU A 120 3.59 8.98 4.94
N VAL A 121 3.05 9.94 5.69
CA VAL A 121 3.18 11.35 5.32
C VAL A 121 4.62 11.84 5.40
N GLY A 122 5.34 11.50 6.47
CA GLY A 122 6.72 11.96 6.69
C GLY A 122 7.68 11.48 5.60
N ALA A 123 7.65 10.18 5.29
CA ALA A 123 8.53 9.58 4.30
C ALA A 123 8.20 10.06 2.88
N ASN A 124 6.92 10.12 2.51
CA ASN A 124 6.52 10.64 1.19
C ASN A 124 6.89 12.12 1.03
N ALA A 125 6.68 12.96 2.05
CA ALA A 125 7.11 14.35 2.00
C ALA A 125 8.64 14.47 1.90
N ALA A 126 9.41 13.67 2.66
CA ALA A 126 10.86 13.68 2.57
C ALA A 126 11.36 13.19 1.19
N ALA A 127 10.68 12.23 0.59
CA ALA A 127 10.97 11.75 -0.76
C ALA A 127 10.77 12.84 -1.81
N VAL A 128 9.69 13.64 -1.70
CA VAL A 128 9.43 14.79 -2.58
C VAL A 128 10.55 15.82 -2.47
N GLU A 129 11.02 16.15 -1.26
CA GLU A 129 12.11 17.12 -1.11
C GLU A 129 13.43 16.59 -1.69
N VAL A 130 13.75 15.32 -1.45
CA VAL A 130 14.94 14.70 -2.06
C VAL A 130 14.81 14.63 -3.59
N GLU A 131 13.62 14.36 -4.13
CA GLU A 131 13.38 14.36 -5.57
C GLU A 131 13.59 15.75 -6.19
N ARG A 132 13.08 16.80 -5.54
CA ARG A 132 13.31 18.19 -5.95
C ARG A 132 14.80 18.51 -5.99
N GLU A 133 15.55 18.14 -4.95
CA GLU A 133 17.00 18.37 -4.93
C GLU A 133 17.75 17.55 -6.00
N TYR A 134 17.23 16.38 -6.37
CA TYR A 134 17.77 15.55 -7.44
C TYR A 134 17.47 16.07 -8.85
N GLN A 135 16.45 16.93 -9.02
CA GLN A 135 16.00 17.47 -10.31
C GLN A 135 15.67 16.36 -11.33
N ARG A 136 15.24 15.19 -10.86
CA ARG A 136 14.80 14.07 -11.69
C ARG A 136 13.77 13.21 -10.94
N PRO A 137 12.79 12.62 -11.64
CA PRO A 137 11.78 11.78 -10.99
C PRO A 137 12.43 10.51 -10.40
N ILE A 138 12.36 10.34 -9.08
CA ILE A 138 12.88 9.20 -8.32
C ILE A 138 11.86 8.62 -7.32
N MET A 139 10.64 9.15 -7.26
CA MET A 139 9.57 8.70 -6.35
C MET A 139 9.29 7.20 -6.44
N SER A 140 9.24 6.67 -7.66
CA SER A 140 9.06 5.23 -7.91
C SER A 140 10.14 4.37 -7.24
N SER A 141 11.39 4.86 -7.16
CA SER A 141 12.44 4.12 -6.44
C SER A 141 12.15 4.00 -4.94
N PHE A 142 11.54 5.02 -4.31
CA PHE A 142 11.20 4.97 -2.89
C PHE A 142 10.08 3.96 -2.62
N HIS A 143 9.01 3.97 -3.42
CA HIS A 143 7.97 2.93 -3.34
C HIS A 143 8.48 1.52 -3.68
N GLY A 144 9.47 1.43 -4.57
CA GLY A 144 10.21 0.19 -4.81
C GLY A 144 10.89 -0.31 -3.53
N MET A 145 11.54 0.56 -2.77
CA MET A 145 12.15 0.19 -1.48
C MET A 145 11.13 -0.16 -0.39
N PHE A 146 9.95 0.46 -0.39
CA PHE A 146 8.83 0.00 0.46
C PHE A 146 8.41 -1.43 0.10
N SER A 147 8.27 -1.71 -1.20
CA SER A 147 7.91 -3.06 -1.67
C SER A 147 8.98 -4.10 -1.28
N VAL A 148 10.26 -3.75 -1.41
CA VAL A 148 11.38 -4.59 -0.90
C VAL A 148 11.25 -4.82 0.61
N GLY A 149 10.97 -3.77 1.39
CA GLY A 149 10.71 -3.89 2.83
C GLY A 149 9.57 -4.86 3.13
N SER A 150 8.43 -4.74 2.43
CA SER A 150 7.28 -5.62 2.62
C SER A 150 7.61 -7.08 2.31
N VAL A 151 8.33 -7.35 1.21
CA VAL A 151 8.82 -8.70 0.90
C VAL A 151 9.72 -9.22 2.01
N LEU A 152 10.68 -8.42 2.47
CA LEU A 152 11.58 -8.83 3.55
C LEU A 152 10.80 -9.15 4.84
N GLY A 153 9.82 -8.32 5.21
CA GLY A 153 9.00 -8.55 6.41
C GLY A 153 8.22 -9.86 6.32
N SER A 154 7.59 -10.11 5.17
CA SER A 154 6.82 -11.33 4.97
C SER A 154 7.71 -12.58 4.90
N VAL A 155 8.86 -12.52 4.21
CA VAL A 155 9.81 -13.64 4.09
C VAL A 155 10.50 -13.94 5.41
N ILE A 156 10.92 -12.91 6.18
CA ILE A 156 11.49 -13.11 7.52
C ILE A 156 10.48 -13.78 8.44
N GLY A 157 9.21 -13.33 8.43
CA GLY A 157 8.15 -13.97 9.20
C GLY A 157 7.92 -15.43 8.79
N ALA A 158 7.81 -15.71 7.49
CA ALA A 158 7.66 -17.07 6.98
C ALA A 158 8.84 -17.98 7.33
N GLY A 159 10.06 -17.47 7.19
CA GLY A 159 11.29 -18.18 7.55
C GLY A 159 11.39 -18.44 9.05
N ALA A 160 11.02 -17.46 9.89
CA ALA A 160 10.98 -17.63 11.34
C ALA A 160 10.01 -18.76 11.75
N PHE A 161 8.80 -18.80 11.18
CA PHE A 161 7.89 -19.92 11.42
C PHE A 161 8.43 -21.26 10.91
N ALA A 162 9.07 -21.29 9.74
CA ALA A 162 9.66 -22.52 9.22
C ALA A 162 10.79 -23.06 10.12
N LEU A 163 11.50 -22.17 10.80
CA LEU A 163 12.53 -22.49 11.79
C LEU A 163 11.97 -22.68 13.21
N ASN A 164 10.64 -22.68 13.39
CA ASN A 164 9.96 -22.74 14.69
C ASN A 164 10.37 -21.63 15.68
N ILE A 165 10.79 -20.48 15.17
CA ILE A 165 11.08 -19.28 15.98
C ILE A 165 9.74 -18.63 16.32
N SER A 166 9.49 -18.47 17.62
CA SER A 166 8.27 -17.82 18.11
C SER A 166 8.18 -16.37 17.64
N TYR A 167 6.96 -15.92 17.29
CA TYR A 167 6.66 -14.51 17.02
C TYR A 167 7.10 -13.58 18.16
N ARG A 168 7.20 -14.12 19.38
CA ARG A 168 7.71 -13.40 20.56
C ARG A 168 9.16 -12.95 20.43
N PHE A 169 9.94 -13.59 19.57
CA PHE A 169 11.29 -13.17 19.20
C PHE A 169 11.30 -12.42 17.87
N THR A 170 10.56 -12.92 16.87
CA THR A 170 10.54 -12.35 15.52
C THR A 170 10.11 -10.88 15.51
N LEU A 171 9.06 -10.51 16.24
CA LEU A 171 8.53 -9.15 16.25
C LEU A 171 9.47 -8.15 16.94
N PRO A 172 10.02 -8.43 18.13
CA PRO A 172 11.09 -7.62 18.70
C PRO A 172 12.33 -7.51 17.81
N THR A 173 12.71 -8.57 17.09
CA THR A 173 13.81 -8.51 16.10
C THR A 173 13.47 -7.56 14.94
N ILE A 174 12.26 -7.60 14.41
CA ILE A 174 11.80 -6.66 13.37
C ILE A 174 11.80 -5.22 13.91
N ALA A 175 11.27 -5.00 15.11
CA ALA A 175 11.31 -3.70 15.79
C ALA A 175 12.75 -3.17 15.92
N LEU A 176 13.68 -4.04 16.32
CA LEU A 176 15.10 -3.70 16.42
C LEU A 176 15.70 -3.38 15.05
N MET A 177 15.37 -4.12 13.99
CA MET A 177 15.83 -3.82 12.63
C MET A 177 15.34 -2.44 12.17
N VAL A 178 14.07 -2.11 12.41
CA VAL A 178 13.51 -0.78 12.13
C VAL A 178 14.25 0.30 12.92
N LEU A 179 14.52 0.06 14.20
CA LEU A 179 15.27 1.00 15.05
C LEU A 179 16.70 1.20 14.54
N ILE A 180 17.40 0.15 14.11
CA ILE A 180 18.74 0.24 13.52
C ILE A 180 18.71 1.06 12.22
N LEU A 181 17.75 0.79 11.32
CA LEU A 181 17.56 1.56 10.09
C LEU A 181 17.34 3.05 10.40
N LEU A 182 16.52 3.34 11.42
CA LEU A 182 16.33 4.70 11.91
C LEU A 182 17.63 5.30 12.46
N VAL A 183 18.32 4.66 13.39
CA VAL A 183 19.54 5.20 14.02
C VAL A 183 20.60 5.56 12.97
N VAL A 184 20.80 4.70 11.97
CA VAL A 184 21.76 4.93 10.88
C VAL A 184 21.31 6.08 9.96
N SER A 185 20.01 6.28 9.77
CA SER A 185 19.46 7.30 8.86
C SER A 185 19.10 8.62 9.55
N ALA A 186 18.90 8.63 10.87
CA ALA A 186 18.27 9.71 11.65
C ALA A 186 18.97 11.05 11.46
N LYS A 187 20.31 11.09 11.61
CA LYS A 187 21.08 12.33 11.42
C LYS A 187 20.87 12.95 10.05
N THR A 188 20.70 12.12 9.01
CA THR A 188 20.44 12.61 7.64
C THR A 188 18.98 12.99 7.45
N LEU A 189 18.03 12.22 7.99
CA LEU A 189 16.61 12.56 7.94
C LEU A 189 16.36 13.92 8.60
N MET A 190 17.01 14.20 9.74
CA MET A 190 16.87 15.48 10.45
C MET A 190 17.34 16.70 9.65
N THR A 191 18.14 16.54 8.58
CA THR A 191 18.54 17.65 7.71
C THR A 191 17.55 17.93 6.58
N ILE A 192 16.59 17.04 6.34
CA ILE A 192 15.58 17.20 5.29
C ILE A 192 14.46 18.07 5.84
N GLN A 193 14.33 19.28 5.31
CA GLN A 193 13.29 20.24 5.66
C GLN A 193 12.24 20.27 4.56
N THR A 194 11.00 20.56 4.94
CA THR A 194 9.92 20.82 3.98
C THR A 194 9.98 22.30 3.65
N ASP A 195 10.15 22.65 2.38
CA ASP A 195 9.95 24.05 2.00
C ASP A 195 8.46 24.38 2.14
N PRO A 196 8.09 25.57 2.66
CA PRO A 196 6.71 26.02 2.73
C PRO A 196 6.20 26.34 1.30
N THR A 197 6.05 25.31 0.49
CA THR A 197 5.30 25.33 -0.76
C THR A 197 4.21 24.27 -0.64
N PRO A 198 2.96 24.56 -1.06
CA PRO A 198 1.87 23.61 -0.96
C PRO A 198 2.26 22.29 -1.63
N PRO A 199 1.67 21.16 -1.20
CA PRO A 199 1.97 19.86 -1.79
C PRO A 199 1.73 19.96 -3.29
N ILE A 200 2.81 19.83 -4.07
CA ILE A 200 2.69 19.61 -5.50
C ILE A 200 2.27 18.15 -5.60
N VAL A 201 0.94 17.94 -5.59
CA VAL A 201 0.38 16.82 -6.32
C VAL A 201 0.90 16.98 -7.74
N THR A 202 1.76 16.07 -8.17
CA THR A 202 2.43 16.09 -9.46
C THR A 202 1.42 16.40 -10.58
N GLY A 203 1.65 17.49 -11.32
CA GLY A 203 0.97 17.78 -12.58
C GLY A 203 0.27 19.15 -12.69
N SER A 204 0.97 20.07 -13.36
CA SER A 204 0.49 21.25 -14.09
C SER A 204 -0.15 22.41 -13.33
N THR A 205 0.50 23.56 -13.49
CA THR A 205 -0.11 24.90 -13.45
C THR A 205 -1.48 24.88 -14.14
N ALA A 206 -2.53 25.12 -13.37
CA ALA A 206 -3.87 25.35 -13.88
C ALA A 206 -4.35 26.71 -13.36
N THR A 207 -4.28 27.71 -14.24
CA THR A 207 -5.09 28.92 -14.18
C THR A 207 -6.54 28.54 -13.90
N SER A 208 -7.11 29.08 -12.82
CA SER A 208 -8.50 28.81 -12.44
C SER A 208 -9.44 29.50 -13.42
N SER A 209 -9.75 28.84 -14.54
CA SER A 209 -10.95 29.15 -15.31
C SER A 209 -12.07 28.20 -14.86
N LYS A 210 -13.25 28.75 -14.60
CA LYS A 210 -14.47 27.98 -14.30
C LYS A 210 -14.92 27.27 -15.58
N VAL A 211 -14.28 26.16 -15.93
CA VAL A 211 -14.71 25.32 -17.06
C VAL A 211 -16.03 24.65 -16.67
N HIS A 212 -17.08 24.86 -17.47
CA HIS A 212 -18.35 24.14 -17.36
C HIS A 212 -18.07 22.65 -17.59
N ARG A 213 -18.20 21.85 -16.52
CA ARG A 213 -17.88 20.42 -16.56
C ARG A 213 -19.04 19.63 -17.18
N SER A 214 -18.75 18.85 -18.21
CA SER A 214 -19.76 17.99 -18.83
C SER A 214 -20.13 16.84 -17.89
N LYS A 215 -21.38 16.36 -17.98
CA LYS A 215 -21.85 15.15 -17.28
C LYS A 215 -20.91 13.95 -17.49
N ARG A 216 -20.29 13.87 -18.67
CA ARG A 216 -19.35 12.81 -19.05
C ARG A 216 -18.04 12.86 -18.26
N HIS A 217 -17.48 14.05 -18.02
CA HIS A 217 -16.28 14.20 -17.21
C HIS A 217 -16.52 13.68 -15.77
N THR A 218 -17.66 14.06 -15.19
CA THR A 218 -18.05 13.58 -13.86
C THR A 218 -18.19 12.06 -13.82
N MET A 219 -18.83 11.44 -14.81
CA MET A 219 -19.00 9.98 -14.87
C MET A 219 -17.66 9.24 -15.02
N GLN A 220 -16.69 9.80 -15.77
CA GLN A 220 -15.35 9.21 -15.86
C GLN A 220 -14.61 9.24 -14.52
N LEU A 221 -14.71 10.33 -13.77
CA LEU A 221 -14.12 10.41 -12.43
C LEU A 221 -14.75 9.44 -11.43
N ILE A 222 -16.09 9.28 -11.49
CA ILE A 222 -16.78 8.26 -10.69
C ILE A 222 -16.25 6.88 -11.07
N ALA A 223 -16.14 6.57 -12.36
CA ALA A 223 -15.59 5.30 -12.82
C ALA A 223 -14.16 5.08 -12.31
N TYR A 224 -13.26 6.07 -12.40
CA TYR A 224 -11.90 5.95 -11.85
C TYR A 224 -11.89 5.75 -10.33
N GLY A 225 -12.75 6.46 -9.58
CA GLY A 225 -12.91 6.26 -8.15
C GLY A 225 -13.38 4.85 -7.80
N CYS A 226 -14.38 4.33 -8.52
CA CYS A 226 -14.87 2.96 -8.36
C CYS A 226 -13.78 1.92 -8.70
N LEU A 227 -13.04 2.12 -9.80
CA LEU A 227 -11.94 1.22 -10.16
C LEU A 227 -10.84 1.23 -9.09
N ALA A 228 -10.43 2.40 -8.61
CA ALA A 228 -9.44 2.51 -7.53
C ALA A 228 -9.91 1.80 -6.26
N PHE A 229 -11.17 2.00 -5.87
CA PHE A 229 -11.79 1.29 -4.74
C PHE A 229 -11.74 -0.23 -4.92
N LEU A 230 -12.18 -0.77 -6.06
CA LEU A 230 -12.26 -2.22 -6.29
C LEU A 230 -10.86 -2.87 -6.37
N LEU A 231 -9.90 -2.19 -6.99
CA LEU A 231 -8.52 -2.66 -7.06
C LEU A 231 -7.86 -2.70 -5.68
N LEU A 232 -8.02 -1.64 -4.88
CA LEU A 232 -7.45 -1.58 -3.54
C LEU A 232 -8.20 -2.46 -2.53
N LEU A 233 -9.50 -2.69 -2.73
CA LEU A 233 -10.25 -3.72 -2.00
C LEU A 233 -9.65 -5.09 -2.25
N THR A 234 -9.35 -5.42 -3.51
CA THR A 234 -8.77 -6.70 -3.91
C THR A 234 -7.33 -6.86 -3.38
N GLU A 235 -6.50 -5.82 -3.50
CA GLU A 235 -5.15 -5.79 -2.94
C GLU A 235 -5.16 -5.94 -1.42
N GLY A 236 -5.99 -5.17 -0.72
CA GLY A 236 -6.16 -5.27 0.73
C GLY A 236 -6.67 -6.66 1.14
N SER A 237 -7.61 -7.22 0.37
CA SER A 237 -8.13 -8.57 0.65
C SER A 237 -7.02 -9.62 0.62
N ALA A 238 -6.12 -9.54 -0.36
CA ALA A 238 -4.98 -10.45 -0.46
C ALA A 238 -3.95 -10.20 0.64
N MET A 239 -3.65 -8.94 0.97
CA MET A 239 -2.72 -8.58 2.04
C MET A 239 -3.15 -9.10 3.40
N ASP A 240 -4.43 -8.91 3.76
CA ASP A 240 -4.90 -9.17 5.11
C ASP A 240 -5.39 -10.62 5.31
N TRP A 241 -5.88 -11.27 4.26
CA TRP A 241 -6.59 -12.56 4.39
C TRP A 241 -5.90 -13.74 3.71
N SER A 242 -4.83 -13.55 2.93
CA SER A 242 -4.15 -14.68 2.27
C SER A 242 -3.54 -15.68 3.24
N SER A 243 -2.92 -15.20 4.32
CA SER A 243 -2.37 -16.03 5.39
C SER A 243 -3.48 -16.74 6.18
N LEU A 244 -4.58 -16.04 6.46
CA LEU A 244 -5.73 -16.61 7.15
C LEU A 244 -6.44 -17.68 6.30
N HIS A 245 -6.65 -17.42 5.01
CA HIS A 245 -7.19 -18.39 4.07
C HIS A 245 -6.37 -19.70 4.07
N ALA A 246 -5.05 -19.60 3.98
CA ALA A 246 -4.20 -20.79 4.02
C ALA A 246 -4.34 -21.58 5.33
N GLN A 247 -4.48 -20.90 6.47
CA GLN A 247 -4.68 -21.56 7.76
C GLN A 247 -6.07 -22.17 7.92
N GLU A 248 -7.13 -21.46 7.55
CA GLU A 248 -8.51 -21.88 7.83
C GLU A 248 -9.11 -22.79 6.76
N HIS A 249 -8.67 -22.66 5.50
CA HIS A 249 -9.21 -23.44 4.40
C HIS A 249 -8.34 -24.64 4.02
N LEU A 250 -7.02 -24.52 4.19
CA LEU A 250 -6.05 -25.54 3.77
C LEU A 250 -5.33 -26.22 4.95
N ASP A 251 -5.73 -25.91 6.19
CA ASP A 251 -5.09 -26.38 7.42
C ASP A 251 -3.55 -26.17 7.42
N ALA A 252 -3.09 -25.10 6.77
CA ALA A 252 -1.66 -24.86 6.62
C ALA A 252 -1.02 -24.49 7.96
N THR A 253 0.24 -24.89 8.13
CA THR A 253 1.09 -24.42 9.23
C THR A 253 1.26 -22.89 9.18
N SER A 254 1.66 -22.27 10.29
CA SER A 254 1.97 -20.82 10.31
C SER A 254 2.99 -20.42 9.25
N SER A 255 3.97 -21.28 8.95
CA SER A 255 4.94 -21.06 7.87
C SER A 255 4.30 -21.12 6.49
N GLY A 256 3.40 -22.07 6.25
CA GLY A 256 2.66 -22.18 5.00
C GLY A 256 1.73 -20.98 4.74
N ALA A 257 1.04 -20.53 5.79
CA ALA A 257 0.22 -19.32 5.73
C ALA A 257 1.03 -18.06 5.43
N ALA A 258 2.18 -17.89 6.11
CA ALA A 258 3.09 -16.79 5.84
C ALA A 258 3.68 -16.85 4.41
N LEU A 259 3.93 -18.05 3.89
CA LEU A 259 4.40 -18.26 2.53
C LEU A 259 3.37 -17.82 1.48
N ALA A 260 2.08 -18.09 1.68
CA ALA A 260 1.01 -17.65 0.78
C ALA A 260 1.02 -16.12 0.58
N LEU A 261 1.12 -15.37 1.68
CA LEU A 261 1.27 -13.92 1.65
C LEU A 261 2.60 -13.50 1.00
N ALA A 262 3.71 -14.14 1.35
CA ALA A 262 5.02 -13.83 0.77
C ALA A 262 5.03 -14.02 -0.76
N CYS A 263 4.35 -15.04 -1.29
CA CYS A 263 4.14 -15.26 -2.72
C CYS A 263 3.38 -14.09 -3.36
N PHE A 264 2.25 -13.66 -2.77
CA PHE A 264 1.49 -12.51 -3.24
C PHE A 264 2.34 -11.22 -3.29
N VAL A 265 2.96 -10.86 -2.16
CA VAL A 265 3.73 -9.61 -2.03
C VAL A 265 4.95 -9.59 -2.93
N SER A 266 5.66 -10.72 -3.05
CA SER A 266 6.84 -10.84 -3.92
C SER A 266 6.46 -10.71 -5.39
N ALA A 267 5.41 -11.41 -5.81
CA ALA A 267 4.88 -11.36 -7.17
C ALA A 267 4.40 -9.94 -7.54
N MET A 268 3.66 -9.28 -6.64
CA MET A 268 3.25 -7.88 -6.81
C MET A 268 4.45 -6.94 -6.92
N THR A 269 5.48 -7.14 -6.09
CA THR A 269 6.71 -6.34 -6.10
C THR A 269 7.44 -6.48 -7.45
N ILE A 270 7.62 -7.70 -7.94
CA ILE A 270 8.24 -7.97 -9.26
C ILE A 270 7.44 -7.29 -10.37
N GLY A 271 6.12 -7.38 -10.31
CA GLY A 271 5.22 -6.72 -11.25
C GLY A 271 5.39 -5.20 -11.25
N ARG A 272 5.47 -4.56 -10.07
CA ARG A 272 5.66 -3.10 -9.94
C ARG A 272 6.96 -2.61 -10.59
N PHE A 273 8.04 -3.37 -10.55
CA PHE A 273 9.30 -3.00 -11.20
C PHE A 273 9.30 -3.21 -12.72
N THR A 274 8.36 -3.97 -13.26
CA THR A 274 8.31 -4.32 -14.68
C THR A 274 7.18 -3.62 -15.44
N ILE A 275 6.16 -3.11 -14.73
CA ILE A 275 4.92 -2.65 -15.34
C ILE A 275 5.06 -1.39 -16.20
N ASP A 276 5.88 -0.41 -15.82
CA ASP A 276 5.98 0.85 -16.55
C ASP A 276 6.43 0.61 -18.01
N ARG A 277 7.45 -0.24 -18.18
CA ARG A 277 7.95 -0.66 -19.50
C ARG A 277 6.90 -1.42 -20.31
N LEU A 278 6.04 -2.18 -19.64
CA LEU A 278 4.96 -2.90 -20.30
C LEU A 278 3.83 -1.94 -20.70
N ALA A 279 3.48 -1.00 -19.82
CA ALA A 279 2.46 0.01 -20.05
C ALA A 279 2.79 0.91 -21.24
N GLU A 280 4.05 1.29 -21.42
CA GLU A 280 4.53 2.00 -22.62
C GLU A 280 4.29 1.23 -23.91
N ARG A 281 4.41 -0.11 -23.88
CA ARG A 281 4.26 -0.98 -25.05
C ARG A 281 2.81 -1.30 -25.40
N ILE A 282 1.99 -1.60 -24.39
CA ILE A 282 0.64 -2.13 -24.61
C ILE A 282 -0.49 -1.17 -24.21
N GLY A 283 -0.19 -0.10 -23.48
CA GLY A 283 -1.13 0.93 -23.06
C GLY A 283 -1.90 0.64 -21.75
N PRO A 284 -2.39 1.68 -21.05
CA PRO A 284 -3.01 1.58 -19.72
C PRO A 284 -4.25 0.67 -19.67
N ALA A 285 -5.11 0.75 -20.69
CA ALA A 285 -6.32 -0.07 -20.76
C ALA A 285 -6.01 -1.57 -20.87
N ARG A 286 -4.96 -1.94 -21.63
CA ARG A 286 -4.55 -3.34 -21.75
C ARG A 286 -3.89 -3.86 -20.49
N ILE A 287 -3.13 -3.00 -19.78
CA ILE A 287 -2.59 -3.33 -18.47
C ILE A 287 -3.71 -3.65 -17.48
N LEU A 288 -4.73 -2.79 -17.37
CA LEU A 288 -5.88 -3.06 -16.50
C LEU A 288 -6.62 -4.33 -16.93
N ARG A 289 -6.86 -4.52 -18.24
CA ARG A 289 -7.56 -5.70 -18.76
C ARG A 289 -6.85 -7.01 -18.44
N TYR A 290 -5.58 -7.13 -18.82
CA TYR A 290 -4.83 -8.37 -18.61
C TYR A 290 -4.48 -8.58 -17.13
N GLY A 291 -4.18 -7.49 -16.41
CA GLY A 291 -3.97 -7.53 -14.97
C GLY A 291 -5.22 -8.05 -14.24
N ALA A 292 -6.39 -7.48 -14.56
CA ALA A 292 -7.65 -7.95 -13.97
C ALA A 292 -7.99 -9.40 -14.32
N ALA A 293 -7.78 -9.80 -15.58
CA ALA A 293 -7.99 -11.19 -15.99
C ALA A 293 -7.07 -12.17 -15.23
N LEU A 294 -5.79 -11.82 -15.07
CA LEU A 294 -4.83 -12.63 -14.32
C LEU A 294 -5.20 -12.70 -12.83
N SER A 295 -5.66 -11.59 -12.24
CA SER A 295 -6.11 -11.56 -10.84
C SER A 295 -7.37 -12.37 -10.60
N ILE A 296 -8.34 -12.36 -11.53
CA ILE A 296 -9.52 -13.23 -11.49
C ILE A 296 -9.09 -14.70 -11.53
N ALA A 297 -8.24 -15.06 -12.49
CA ALA A 297 -7.73 -16.43 -12.61
C ALA A 297 -6.98 -16.87 -11.35
N GLY A 298 -6.14 -15.99 -10.78
CA GLY A 298 -5.44 -16.22 -9.53
C GLY A 298 -6.37 -16.44 -8.34
N LEU A 299 -7.39 -15.60 -8.15
CA LEU A 299 -8.36 -15.72 -7.07
C LEU A 299 -9.24 -16.98 -7.22
N ILE A 300 -9.63 -17.34 -8.44
CA ILE A 300 -10.33 -18.61 -8.70
C ILE A 300 -9.43 -19.79 -8.33
N ALA A 301 -8.15 -19.75 -8.73
CA ALA A 301 -7.18 -20.79 -8.37
C ALA A 301 -6.99 -20.90 -6.85
N VAL A 302 -7.00 -19.78 -6.11
CA VAL A 302 -6.97 -19.78 -4.64
C VAL A 302 -8.21 -20.49 -4.06
N ILE A 303 -9.41 -20.06 -4.45
CA ILE A 303 -10.67 -20.61 -3.91
C ILE A 303 -10.84 -22.10 -4.24
N CYS A 304 -10.40 -22.53 -5.42
CA CYS A 304 -10.50 -23.92 -5.84
C CYS A 304 -9.29 -24.77 -5.44
N SER A 305 -8.31 -24.20 -4.75
CA SER A 305 -7.08 -24.94 -4.41
C SER A 305 -7.35 -26.01 -3.35
N PRO A 306 -6.95 -27.28 -3.57
CA PRO A 306 -7.03 -28.32 -2.54
C PRO A 306 -5.75 -28.41 -1.70
N VAL A 307 -4.68 -27.70 -2.12
CA VAL A 307 -3.35 -27.78 -1.52
C VAL A 307 -2.64 -26.43 -1.56
N LEU A 308 -1.80 -26.17 -0.55
CA LEU A 308 -1.08 -24.92 -0.37
C LEU A 308 -0.26 -24.46 -1.61
N PRO A 309 0.50 -25.33 -2.32
CA PRO A 309 1.27 -24.87 -3.48
C PRO A 309 0.41 -24.25 -4.58
N LEU A 310 -0.79 -24.79 -4.83
CA LEU A 310 -1.71 -24.24 -5.83
C LEU A 310 -2.28 -22.89 -5.37
N ALA A 311 -2.60 -22.76 -4.08
CA ALA A 311 -2.99 -21.47 -3.48
C ALA A 311 -1.88 -20.43 -3.63
N CYS A 312 -0.63 -20.78 -3.38
CA CYS A 312 0.52 -19.89 -3.55
C CYS A 312 0.70 -19.42 -5.00
N ILE A 313 0.49 -20.30 -5.99
CA ILE A 313 0.48 -19.93 -7.41
C ILE A 313 -0.66 -18.95 -7.71
N GLY A 314 -1.86 -19.22 -7.18
CA GLY A 314 -3.00 -18.32 -7.31
C GLY A 314 -2.74 -16.94 -6.71
N TRP A 315 -2.22 -16.89 -5.49
CA TRP A 315 -1.82 -15.65 -4.81
C TRP A 315 -0.72 -14.89 -5.57
N ALA A 316 0.28 -15.58 -6.10
CA ALA A 316 1.30 -14.96 -6.94
C ALA A 316 0.70 -14.38 -8.23
N ALA A 317 -0.18 -15.11 -8.91
CA ALA A 317 -0.90 -14.61 -10.09
C ALA A 317 -1.75 -13.38 -9.75
N THR A 318 -2.47 -13.39 -8.63
CA THR A 318 -3.24 -12.23 -8.15
C THR A 318 -2.36 -11.02 -7.91
N GLY A 319 -1.21 -11.20 -7.26
CA GLY A 319 -0.23 -10.14 -7.01
C GLY A 319 0.34 -9.55 -8.30
N LEU A 320 0.76 -10.39 -9.26
CA LEU A 320 1.22 -9.95 -10.58
C LEU A 320 0.13 -9.22 -11.37
N GLY A 321 -1.11 -9.68 -11.31
CA GLY A 321 -2.23 -9.05 -12.03
C GLY A 321 -2.56 -7.66 -11.48
N LEU A 322 -2.53 -7.50 -10.15
CA LEU A 322 -2.85 -6.23 -9.50
C LEU A 322 -1.72 -5.19 -9.60
N SER A 323 -0.46 -5.62 -9.71
CA SER A 323 0.72 -4.77 -9.54
C SER A 323 0.70 -3.48 -10.37
N GLY A 324 0.10 -3.56 -11.56
CA GLY A 324 0.00 -2.45 -12.51
C GLY A 324 -1.31 -1.68 -12.50
N CYS A 325 -2.38 -2.23 -11.94
CA CYS A 325 -3.72 -1.72 -12.20
C CYS A 325 -3.97 -0.36 -11.53
N VAL A 326 -3.62 -0.22 -10.24
CA VAL A 326 -3.85 1.01 -9.47
C VAL A 326 -3.07 2.20 -10.05
N PRO A 327 -1.75 2.10 -10.33
CA PRO A 327 -0.99 3.19 -10.94
C PRO A 327 -1.61 3.71 -12.24
N GLN A 328 -2.10 2.82 -13.12
CA GLN A 328 -2.70 3.24 -14.39
C GLN A 328 -4.00 4.03 -14.21
N VAL A 329 -4.82 3.70 -13.20
CA VAL A 329 -6.02 4.48 -12.87
C VAL A 329 -5.64 5.88 -12.39
N PHE A 330 -4.61 6.00 -11.56
CA PHE A 330 -4.13 7.30 -11.07
C PHE A 330 -3.51 8.13 -12.18
N THR A 331 -2.68 7.53 -13.05
CA THR A 331 -2.11 8.19 -14.23
C THR A 331 -3.21 8.68 -15.18
N ALA A 332 -4.22 7.85 -15.46
CA ALA A 332 -5.34 8.25 -16.32
C ALA A 332 -6.20 9.36 -15.71
N THR A 333 -6.34 9.39 -14.39
CA THR A 333 -7.04 10.47 -13.68
C THR A 333 -6.27 11.79 -13.76
N GLY A 334 -4.95 11.75 -13.58
CA GLY A 334 -4.08 12.94 -13.69
C GLY A 334 -4.01 13.51 -15.10
N ASN A 335 -4.10 12.66 -16.12
CA ASN A 335 -4.05 13.05 -17.53
C ASN A 335 -5.42 13.36 -18.15
N LEU A 336 -6.51 13.24 -17.39
CA LEU A 336 -7.85 13.56 -17.87
C LEU A 336 -7.96 15.06 -18.14
N HIS A 337 -8.37 15.45 -19.35
CA HIS A 337 -8.48 16.86 -19.74
C HIS A 337 -9.42 17.63 -18.82
N GLY A 338 -8.93 18.72 -18.21
CA GLY A 338 -9.69 19.52 -17.23
C GLY A 338 -9.67 18.97 -15.79
N SER A 339 -8.97 17.84 -15.58
CA SER A 339 -8.70 17.30 -14.25
C SER A 339 -7.69 18.16 -13.50
N ASN A 340 -7.86 18.25 -12.18
CA ASN A 340 -6.91 18.93 -11.30
C ASN A 340 -6.53 18.03 -10.12
N ALA A 341 -5.55 18.50 -9.32
CA ALA A 341 -5.08 17.79 -8.13
C ALA A 341 -6.19 17.35 -7.17
N LYS A 342 -7.31 18.09 -7.07
CA LYS A 342 -8.44 17.73 -6.20
C LYS A 342 -9.18 16.50 -6.72
N GLU A 343 -9.24 16.29 -8.02
CA GLU A 343 -9.92 15.14 -8.63
C GLU A 343 -9.09 13.87 -8.50
N LEU A 344 -7.78 13.97 -8.71
CA LEU A 344 -6.86 12.89 -8.37
C LEU A 344 -6.97 12.53 -6.89
N ALA A 345 -6.97 13.52 -5.98
CA ALA A 345 -7.13 13.28 -4.55
C ALA A 345 -8.47 12.60 -4.20
N ARG A 346 -9.57 12.91 -4.91
CA ARG A 346 -10.86 12.22 -4.72
C ARG A 346 -10.81 10.75 -5.15
N VAL A 347 -10.18 10.45 -6.28
CA VAL A 347 -10.01 9.08 -6.78
C VAL A 347 -9.13 8.26 -5.83
N VAL A 348 -8.00 8.83 -5.39
CA VAL A 348 -7.13 8.22 -4.37
C VAL A 348 -7.89 8.02 -3.06
N GLY A 349 -8.65 9.02 -2.62
CA GLY A 349 -9.48 8.94 -1.43
C GLY A 349 -10.53 7.82 -1.48
N ALA A 350 -11.17 7.60 -2.63
CA ALA A 350 -12.07 6.46 -2.83
C ALA A 350 -11.33 5.13 -2.65
N GLY A 351 -10.11 5.03 -3.18
CA GLY A 351 -9.21 3.89 -2.93
C GLY A 351 -8.89 3.68 -1.44
N TYR A 352 -8.61 4.76 -0.72
CA TYR A 352 -8.30 4.70 0.71
C TYR A 352 -9.48 4.17 1.54
N ILE A 353 -10.72 4.50 1.16
CA ILE A 353 -11.92 3.94 1.79
C ILE A 353 -11.93 2.40 1.68
N ALA A 354 -11.50 1.84 0.54
CA ALA A 354 -11.41 0.39 0.38
C ALA A 354 -10.36 -0.24 1.29
N VAL A 355 -9.18 0.39 1.44
CA VAL A 355 -8.13 -0.10 2.34
C VAL A 355 -8.60 -0.09 3.80
N LEU A 356 -9.38 0.92 4.19
CA LEU A 356 -9.92 1.04 5.55
C LEU A 356 -11.08 0.07 5.82
N ALA A 357 -12.11 0.10 4.98
CA ALA A 357 -13.36 -0.64 5.20
C ALA A 357 -13.32 -2.06 4.66
N GLY A 358 -12.46 -2.34 3.68
CA GLY A 358 -12.35 -3.63 3.00
C GLY A 358 -12.12 -4.80 3.96
N PRO A 359 -11.17 -4.71 4.90
CA PRO A 359 -10.94 -5.79 5.86
C PRO A 359 -12.17 -6.06 6.74
N ALA A 360 -12.84 -5.02 7.25
CA ALA A 360 -14.07 -5.22 8.02
C ALA A 360 -15.19 -5.89 7.21
N ILE A 361 -15.36 -5.50 5.94
CA ILE A 361 -16.35 -6.09 5.04
C ILE A 361 -16.03 -7.56 4.75
N ILE A 362 -14.78 -7.86 4.39
CA ILE A 362 -14.34 -9.23 4.06
C ILE A 362 -14.38 -10.11 5.30
N GLY A 363 -13.93 -9.61 6.46
CA GLY A 363 -13.99 -10.36 7.72
C GLY A 363 -15.41 -10.69 8.14
N TRP A 364 -16.35 -9.74 7.98
CA TRP A 364 -17.77 -10.00 8.19
C TRP A 364 -18.33 -11.06 7.22
N LEU A 365 -18.04 -10.94 5.93
CA LEU A 365 -18.46 -11.95 4.95
C LEU A 365 -17.86 -13.33 5.23
N ALA A 366 -16.61 -13.38 5.71
CA ALA A 366 -15.92 -14.62 6.01
C ALA A 366 -16.56 -15.38 7.18
N ASP A 367 -17.04 -14.69 8.22
CA ASP A 367 -17.77 -15.36 9.30
C ASP A 367 -19.15 -15.86 8.87
N GLN A 368 -19.84 -15.13 7.97
CA GLN A 368 -21.18 -15.51 7.53
C GLN A 368 -21.18 -16.60 6.45
N LEU A 369 -20.22 -16.56 5.53
CA LEU A 369 -20.21 -17.37 4.31
C LEU A 369 -18.98 -18.28 4.20
N GLY A 370 -17.96 -18.11 5.06
CA GLY A 370 -16.65 -18.72 4.92
C GLY A 370 -15.68 -17.87 4.08
N ILE A 371 -14.38 -17.99 4.35
CA ILE A 371 -13.33 -17.15 3.76
C ILE A 371 -13.27 -17.23 2.22
N ASN A 372 -13.50 -18.41 1.65
CA ASN A 372 -13.54 -18.59 0.19
C ASN A 372 -14.69 -17.82 -0.47
N ASN A 373 -15.87 -17.86 0.14
CA ASN A 373 -17.04 -17.15 -0.39
C ASN A 373 -16.90 -15.64 -0.21
N ALA A 374 -16.20 -15.18 0.83
CA ALA A 374 -15.85 -13.77 0.99
C ALA A 374 -15.00 -13.25 -0.19
N PHE A 375 -14.12 -14.08 -0.77
CA PHE A 375 -13.33 -13.72 -1.95
C PHE A 375 -14.11 -13.62 -3.27
N ILE A 376 -15.40 -14.00 -3.30
CA ILE A 376 -16.26 -13.72 -4.45
C ILE A 376 -16.42 -12.20 -4.64
N LEU A 377 -16.44 -11.41 -3.56
CA LEU A 377 -16.53 -9.95 -3.63
C LEU A 377 -15.36 -9.31 -4.43
N PRO A 378 -14.08 -9.56 -4.08
CA PRO A 378 -12.96 -9.07 -4.89
C PRO A 378 -12.95 -9.64 -6.32
N ILE A 379 -13.40 -10.89 -6.55
CA ILE A 379 -13.56 -11.42 -7.91
C ILE A 379 -14.55 -10.58 -8.72
N ILE A 380 -15.73 -10.28 -8.17
CA ILE A 380 -16.72 -9.41 -8.82
C ILE A 380 -16.11 -8.04 -9.10
N GLY A 381 -15.37 -7.47 -8.15
CA GLY A 381 -14.65 -6.22 -8.32
C GLY A 381 -13.68 -6.26 -9.51
N MET A 382 -12.90 -7.32 -9.62
CA MET A 382 -11.96 -7.49 -10.74
C MET A 382 -12.67 -7.75 -12.08
N VAL A 383 -13.83 -8.42 -12.10
CA VAL A 383 -14.66 -8.56 -13.30
C VAL A 383 -15.16 -7.19 -13.78
N ILE A 384 -15.59 -6.32 -12.86
CA ILE A 384 -15.98 -4.95 -13.19
C ILE A 384 -14.79 -4.16 -13.76
N CYS A 385 -13.60 -4.30 -13.15
CA CYS A 385 -12.37 -3.69 -13.65
C CYS A 385 -12.02 -4.18 -15.07
N LEU A 386 -12.14 -5.49 -15.31
CA LEU A 386 -11.91 -6.11 -16.61
C LEU A 386 -12.86 -5.56 -17.68
N ALA A 387 -14.16 -5.52 -17.38
CA ALA A 387 -15.19 -5.02 -18.28
C ALA A 387 -15.04 -3.50 -18.56
N SER A 388 -14.58 -2.76 -17.55
CA SER A 388 -14.45 -1.30 -17.62
C SER A 388 -13.08 -0.83 -18.10
N ALA A 389 -12.18 -1.73 -18.52
CA ALA A 389 -10.80 -1.38 -18.86
C ALA A 389 -10.69 -0.33 -19.99
N ASN A 390 -11.66 -0.28 -20.92
CA ASN A 390 -11.71 0.70 -22.01
C ASN A 390 -11.86 2.15 -21.50
N VAL A 391 -12.30 2.36 -20.26
CA VAL A 391 -12.42 3.71 -19.69
C VAL A 391 -11.05 4.41 -19.61
N LEU A 392 -9.96 3.64 -19.57
CA LEU A 392 -8.58 4.15 -19.56
C LEU A 392 -8.01 4.46 -20.95
N GLU A 393 -8.73 4.19 -22.05
CA GLU A 393 -8.19 4.46 -23.39
C GLU A 393 -8.11 5.97 -23.67
N PRO A 394 -6.94 6.49 -24.11
CA PRO A 394 -6.85 7.86 -24.58
C PRO A 394 -7.75 8.01 -25.81
N LYS A 395 -8.77 8.86 -25.71
CA LYS A 395 -9.62 9.14 -26.87
C LYS A 395 -8.85 10.01 -27.84
N LYS A 396 -8.70 9.55 -29.09
CA LYS A 396 -8.31 10.40 -30.22
C LYS A 396 -9.35 11.52 -30.31
N GLU A 397 -8.92 12.77 -30.11
CA GLU A 397 -9.75 13.90 -30.54
C GLU A 397 -9.93 13.81 -32.05
N PRO A 398 -11.14 14.05 -32.58
CA PRO A 398 -11.32 14.17 -34.02
C PRO A 398 -10.43 15.32 -34.48
N VAL A 399 -9.50 15.02 -35.39
CA VAL A 399 -8.72 16.05 -36.08
C VAL A 399 -9.73 17.01 -36.67
N ALA A 400 -9.70 18.26 -36.21
CA ALA A 400 -10.49 19.32 -36.82
C ALA A 400 -10.08 19.39 -38.29
N THR A 401 -10.96 18.92 -39.16
CA THR A 401 -10.85 19.15 -40.59
C THR A 401 -11.19 20.62 -40.77
N HIS A 402 -10.14 21.42 -40.97
CA HIS A 402 -10.26 22.83 -41.36
C HIS A 402 -10.78 22.97 -42.77
#